data_AF-A0A3N4UKE3-F1
#
_entry.id   AF-A0A3N4UKE3-F1
#
_cell.length_a   1.000
_cell.length_b   1.000
_cell.length_c   1.000
_cell.angle_alpha   90.00
_cell.angle_beta   90.00
_cell.angle_gamma   90.00
#
_symmetry.space_group_name_H-M   'P 1'
#
loop_
_entity.id
_entity.type
_entity.pdbx_description
1 polymer ?
#
loop_
_entity_poly.entity_id
_entity_poly.type
_entity_poly.pdbx_seq_one_letter_code
_entity_poly.pdbx_strand_id
1 'polypeptide(L)'
;MKTLTYTRPVHERASFLTANFLASLAMSVALSGEAQAEQTSFDLNYNALQIMPTSLPSRLDLPFDTQVTTAEILRTYMPSFESTATDHLKSLIASVEAASAGYDAVVHSAWIKPAARPTEMTIAQIYDWIDATPNQNHAIGRYQIIPATLKRLVRKSGLPLSSKYSEITQDFLADMLLEEAGYRRFLSGSLSQGEFMNKLARIWAGLPSSNGRSYYHGISGNRAVMSRKRFDQTMTAIFSSGAQSKQVSELLRF
;
A
#
# COMPACT_ATOMS: atom_id res chain seq x y z
N MET A 1 33.57 45.28 41.50
CA MET A 1 33.52 44.63 40.17
C MET A 1 32.14 44.00 40.00
N LYS A 2 31.32 44.58 39.11
CA LYS A 2 30.04 44.05 38.61
C LYS A 2 29.99 44.39 37.12
N THR A 3 29.72 43.41 36.27
CA THR A 3 29.08 43.64 34.97
C THR A 3 28.28 42.41 34.56
N LEU A 4 27.01 42.62 34.22
CA LEU A 4 26.05 41.69 33.62
C LEU A 4 26.23 41.67 32.10
N THR A 5 25.98 40.52 31.43
CA THR A 5 25.33 40.40 30.09
C THR A 5 25.15 38.91 29.76
N TYR A 6 23.92 38.39 29.65
CA TYR A 6 22.98 38.35 28.52
C TYR A 6 23.11 37.08 27.66
N THR A 7 22.06 36.26 27.74
CA THR A 7 21.82 35.02 26.99
C THR A 7 21.31 35.31 25.58
N ARG A 8 21.70 34.50 24.59
CA ARG A 8 20.88 34.25 23.39
C ARG A 8 21.01 32.79 22.94
N PRO A 9 19.91 32.05 22.71
CA PRO A 9 19.94 30.71 22.14
C PRO A 9 20.00 30.79 20.60
N VAL A 10 20.70 29.84 19.98
CA VAL A 10 20.69 29.62 18.53
C VAL A 10 19.44 28.79 18.19
N HIS A 11 18.50 29.40 17.48
CA HIS A 11 17.29 28.74 16.97
C HIS A 11 17.53 28.10 15.58
N GLU A 12 16.80 27.00 15.38
CA GLU A 12 16.06 26.60 14.17
C GLU A 12 16.82 26.36 12.86
N ARG A 13 17.00 25.06 12.53
CA ARG A 13 16.75 24.50 11.19
C ARG A 13 16.44 23.00 11.27
N ALA A 14 15.23 22.63 11.70
CA ALA A 14 14.76 21.25 11.60
C ALA A 14 13.23 21.14 11.65
N SER A 15 12.48 21.86 10.81
CA SER A 15 11.01 21.71 10.76
C SER A 15 10.43 22.25 9.45
N PHE A 16 10.67 21.58 8.31
CA PHE A 16 9.96 21.93 7.06
C PHE A 16 9.58 20.74 6.16
N LEU A 17 9.78 19.48 6.59
CA LEU A 17 9.59 18.32 5.72
C LEU A 17 8.35 17.46 5.99
N THR A 18 7.58 17.71 7.05
CA THR A 18 6.39 16.89 7.38
C THR A 18 5.05 17.55 7.02
N ALA A 19 4.96 18.89 6.99
CA ALA A 19 3.72 19.60 6.67
C ALA A 19 3.28 19.48 5.20
N ASN A 20 4.24 19.37 4.26
CA ASN A 20 3.92 19.28 2.82
C ASN A 20 3.32 17.93 2.40
N PHE A 21 3.49 16.87 3.20
CA PHE A 21 2.99 15.54 2.88
C PHE A 21 1.47 15.43 3.08
N LEU A 22 0.95 16.00 4.18
CA LEU A 22 -0.49 16.02 4.48
C LEU A 22 -1.24 17.10 3.68
N ALA A 23 -0.61 18.26 3.46
CA ALA A 23 -1.20 19.33 2.65
C ALA A 23 -1.36 18.93 1.17
N SER A 24 -0.40 18.21 0.58
CA SER A 24 -0.49 17.77 -0.83
C SER A 24 -1.58 16.73 -1.07
N LEU A 25 -1.87 15.89 -0.06
CA LEU A 25 -2.93 14.90 -0.11
C LEU A 25 -4.32 15.56 -0.02
N ALA A 26 -4.47 16.58 0.83
CA ALA A 26 -5.72 17.36 0.94
C ALA A 26 -5.96 18.28 -0.28
N MET A 27 -4.91 18.94 -0.79
CA MET A 27 -5.02 19.92 -1.90
C MET A 27 -5.27 19.25 -3.25
N SER A 28 -4.72 18.05 -3.50
CA SER A 28 -4.96 17.30 -4.75
C SER A 28 -6.40 16.78 -4.86
N VAL A 29 -7.04 16.52 -3.71
CA VAL A 29 -8.45 16.10 -3.64
C VAL A 29 -9.39 17.29 -3.84
N ALA A 30 -9.04 18.48 -3.34
CA ALA A 30 -9.85 19.69 -3.54
C ALA A 30 -9.87 20.18 -5.00
N LEU A 31 -8.77 20.04 -5.74
CA LEU A 31 -8.64 20.52 -7.14
C LEU A 31 -9.24 19.58 -8.20
N SER A 32 -9.71 18.39 -7.82
CA SER A 32 -10.37 17.44 -8.73
C SER A 32 -11.90 17.50 -8.68
N GLY A 33 -12.47 18.41 -7.88
CA GLY A 33 -13.92 18.52 -7.62
C GLY A 33 -14.72 19.42 -8.56
N GLU A 34 -14.11 20.10 -9.53
CA GLU A 34 -14.82 20.99 -10.46
C GLU A 34 -14.86 20.42 -11.88
N ALA A 35 -15.60 19.32 -12.07
CA ALA A 35 -16.20 18.97 -13.36
C ALA A 35 -17.36 17.96 -13.14
N GLN A 36 -18.60 18.45 -13.23
CA GLN A 36 -19.84 17.65 -13.28
C GLN A 36 -19.77 16.58 -14.41
N ALA A 37 -20.42 15.40 -14.37
CA ALA A 37 -21.71 15.04 -13.78
C ALA A 37 -21.87 13.51 -13.55
N GLU A 38 -22.82 13.17 -12.66
CA GLU A 38 -23.54 11.89 -12.50
C GLU A 38 -22.73 10.59 -12.29
N GLN A 39 -22.37 10.34 -11.02
CA GLN A 39 -22.28 8.98 -10.47
C GLN A 39 -22.73 9.01 -9.01
N THR A 40 -23.73 8.20 -8.68
CA THR A 40 -24.35 8.07 -7.36
C THR A 40 -23.28 7.86 -6.29
N SER A 41 -23.13 8.92 -5.49
CA SER A 41 -22.25 9.09 -4.34
C SER A 41 -22.62 8.14 -3.20
N PHE A 42 -21.62 7.48 -2.64
CA PHE A 42 -21.72 6.91 -1.30
C PHE A 42 -20.52 7.41 -0.49
N ASP A 43 -20.84 8.28 0.48
CA ASP A 43 -19.91 8.99 1.33
C ASP A 43 -19.05 8.02 2.15
N LEU A 44 -17.72 8.18 2.06
CA LEU A 44 -16.84 7.76 3.14
C LEU A 44 -17.33 8.50 4.40
N ASN A 45 -17.34 7.87 5.58
CA ASN A 45 -17.68 8.59 6.81
C ASN A 45 -16.56 9.61 7.13
N TYR A 46 -16.67 10.79 6.52
CA TYR A 46 -15.76 11.93 6.62
C TYR A 46 -15.84 12.64 7.99
N ASN A 47 -16.77 12.26 8.87
CA ASN A 47 -16.92 12.89 10.19
C ASN A 47 -15.77 12.56 11.16
N ALA A 48 -14.98 11.52 10.91
CA ALA A 48 -13.73 11.29 11.65
C ALA A 48 -12.63 12.31 11.28
N LEU A 49 -12.77 13.04 10.17
CA LEU A 49 -11.89 14.14 9.77
C LEU A 49 -12.46 15.53 10.12
N GLN A 50 -13.73 15.63 10.56
CA GLN A 50 -14.38 16.89 10.90
C GLN A 50 -14.13 17.39 12.34
N ILE A 51 -13.42 16.64 13.18
CA ILE A 51 -12.94 17.13 14.49
C ILE A 51 -11.52 17.72 14.38
N MET A 52 -11.12 18.12 13.18
CA MET A 52 -9.94 18.96 12.98
C MET A 52 -10.44 20.41 12.90
N PRO A 53 -10.03 21.31 13.81
CA PRO A 53 -10.47 22.69 13.76
C PRO A 53 -10.14 23.30 12.40
N THR A 54 -11.08 24.03 11.81
CA THR A 54 -11.02 24.69 10.49
C THR A 54 -9.93 25.76 10.39
N SER A 55 -9.18 25.96 11.47
CA SER A 55 -7.89 26.63 11.49
C SER A 55 -7.00 25.91 12.51
N LEU A 56 -5.89 25.34 12.04
CA LEU A 56 -4.83 24.90 12.95
C LEU A 56 -4.20 26.15 13.59
N PRO A 57 -4.03 26.21 14.93
CA PRO A 57 -3.23 27.26 15.53
C PRO A 57 -1.81 27.21 14.93
N SER A 58 -1.14 28.35 14.84
CA SER A 58 0.22 28.47 14.28
C SER A 58 1.27 27.61 15.00
N ARG A 59 0.89 26.96 16.10
CA ARG A 59 1.67 25.97 16.83
C ARG A 59 0.73 24.91 17.41
N LEU A 60 0.94 23.65 17.03
CA LEU A 60 0.32 22.49 17.64
C LEU A 60 1.32 21.93 18.66
N ASP A 61 1.20 22.30 19.94
CA ASP A 61 2.02 21.72 21.00
C ASP A 61 1.45 20.33 21.35
N LEU A 62 1.85 19.33 20.57
CA LEU A 62 1.66 17.92 20.93
C LEU A 62 2.73 17.55 21.96
N PRO A 63 2.37 16.95 23.11
CA PRO A 63 3.33 16.63 24.16
C PRO A 63 4.04 15.31 23.84
N PHE A 64 4.77 15.23 22.73
CA PHE A 64 5.57 14.06 22.40
C PHE A 64 6.87 14.46 21.71
N ASP A 65 7.91 14.57 22.54
CA ASP A 65 9.32 14.61 22.15
C ASP A 65 9.79 13.20 21.72
N THR A 66 9.21 12.68 20.64
CA THR A 66 9.66 11.43 20.03
C THR A 66 9.50 11.48 18.52
N GLN A 67 10.57 11.07 17.83
CA GLN A 67 10.61 10.94 16.37
C GLN A 67 9.63 9.87 15.90
N VAL A 68 8.36 10.24 15.69
CA VAL A 68 7.37 9.34 15.12
C VAL A 68 7.72 9.14 13.64
N THR A 69 8.11 7.92 13.30
CA THR A 69 8.50 7.52 11.96
C THR A 69 7.29 7.53 11.02
N THR A 70 7.52 7.72 9.72
CA THR A 70 6.45 7.59 8.69
C THR A 70 5.71 6.25 8.80
N ALA A 71 6.39 5.20 9.25
CA ALA A 71 5.80 3.89 9.53
C ALA A 71 4.75 3.92 10.64
N GLU A 72 5.00 4.67 11.72
CA GLU A 72 4.06 4.81 12.83
C GLU A 72 2.86 5.65 12.42
N ILE A 73 3.06 6.73 11.66
CA ILE A 73 1.94 7.53 11.12
C ILE A 73 1.09 6.68 10.18
N LEU A 74 1.70 5.89 9.28
CA LEU A 74 0.96 5.00 8.38
C LEU A 74 0.20 3.91 9.15
N ARG A 75 0.79 3.33 10.20
CA ARG A 75 0.12 2.32 11.05
C ARG A 75 -1.00 2.91 11.90
N THR A 76 -0.88 4.15 12.36
CA THR A 76 -1.86 4.81 13.22
C THR A 76 -3.06 5.33 12.44
N TYR A 77 -2.88 5.74 11.18
CA TYR A 77 -3.92 6.41 10.39
C TYR A 77 -4.48 5.62 9.19
N MET A 78 -3.88 4.48 8.82
CA MET A 78 -4.50 3.56 7.86
C MET A 78 -5.44 2.59 8.61
N PRO A 79 -6.67 2.35 8.13
CA PRO A 79 -7.59 1.43 8.77
C PRO A 79 -6.99 0.03 8.80
N SER A 80 -6.73 -0.49 10.00
CA SER A 80 -6.54 -1.92 10.19
C SER A 80 -7.89 -2.60 9.96
N PHE A 81 -8.13 -3.08 8.74
CA PHE A 81 -8.96 -4.28 8.58
C PHE A 81 -8.35 -5.34 9.49
N GLU A 82 -9.16 -6.12 10.23
CA GLU A 82 -8.67 -7.15 11.17
C GLU A 82 -7.38 -7.77 10.64
N SER A 83 -6.26 -7.50 11.31
CA SER A 83 -4.91 -7.53 10.73
C SER A 83 -4.47 -8.91 10.24
N THR A 84 -5.32 -9.93 10.30
CA THR A 84 -5.04 -11.30 9.88
C THR A 84 -5.51 -11.58 8.45
N ALA A 85 -6.72 -11.17 8.04
CA ALA A 85 -7.28 -11.58 6.75
C ALA A 85 -6.56 -10.92 5.56
N THR A 86 -6.30 -9.61 5.63
CA THR A 86 -5.53 -8.89 4.61
C THR A 86 -4.09 -9.40 4.55
N ASP A 87 -3.47 -9.65 5.69
CA ASP A 87 -2.09 -10.17 5.76
C ASP A 87 -2.00 -11.61 5.25
N HIS A 88 -3.02 -12.44 5.49
CA HIS A 88 -3.13 -13.76 4.91
C HIS A 88 -3.35 -13.70 3.40
N LEU A 89 -4.15 -12.75 2.89
CA LEU A 89 -4.30 -12.52 1.45
C LEU A 89 -2.99 -12.05 0.81
N LYS A 90 -2.28 -11.11 1.42
CA LYS A 90 -0.95 -10.69 1.00
C LYS A 90 0.05 -11.85 1.00
N SER A 91 -0.03 -12.73 2.01
CA SER A 91 0.80 -13.93 2.10
C SER A 91 0.47 -14.95 1.02
N LEU A 92 -0.82 -15.12 0.70
CA LEU A 92 -1.26 -15.94 -0.43
C LEU A 92 -0.71 -15.40 -1.76
N ILE A 93 -0.79 -14.09 -1.99
CA ILE A 93 -0.22 -13.44 -3.18
C ILE A 93 1.30 -13.66 -3.23
N ALA A 94 2.01 -13.39 -2.13
CA ALA A 94 3.45 -13.58 -2.04
C ALA A 94 3.85 -15.04 -2.37
N SER A 95 3.06 -16.02 -1.92
CA SER A 95 3.34 -17.44 -2.15
C SER A 95 3.33 -17.85 -3.63
N VAL A 96 2.64 -17.09 -4.50
CA VAL A 96 2.58 -17.36 -5.95
C VAL A 96 3.47 -16.44 -6.77
N GLU A 97 3.91 -15.31 -6.22
CA GLU A 97 4.72 -14.32 -6.93
C GLU A 97 6.21 -14.40 -6.56
N ALA A 98 6.53 -14.50 -5.27
CA ALA A 98 7.86 -14.21 -4.74
C ALA A 98 8.32 -15.28 -3.75
N ALA A 99 8.42 -16.53 -4.23
CA ALA A 99 8.72 -17.76 -3.47
C ALA A 99 9.50 -17.58 -2.14
N SER A 100 10.80 -17.86 -2.09
CA SER A 100 11.58 -17.84 -0.83
C SER A 100 12.19 -16.48 -0.47
N ALA A 101 12.33 -15.58 -1.44
CA ALA A 101 13.03 -14.31 -1.26
C ALA A 101 12.15 -13.18 -0.67
N GLY A 102 10.82 -13.36 -0.62
CA GLY A 102 9.90 -12.42 0.04
C GLY A 102 10.09 -10.98 -0.40
N TYR A 103 10.23 -10.06 0.56
CA TYR A 103 10.40 -8.62 0.30
C TYR A 103 11.66 -8.25 -0.46
N ASP A 104 12.68 -9.11 -0.47
CA ASP A 104 13.92 -8.91 -1.21
C ASP A 104 13.94 -9.64 -2.56
N ALA A 105 12.80 -10.17 -3.01
CA ALA A 105 12.72 -10.88 -4.27
C ALA A 105 13.02 -9.98 -5.48
N VAL A 106 13.82 -10.48 -6.41
CA VAL A 106 14.06 -9.88 -7.72
C VAL A 106 13.81 -10.95 -8.76
N VAL A 107 12.99 -10.65 -9.76
CA VAL A 107 12.59 -11.60 -10.81
C VAL A 107 13.78 -12.37 -11.36
N HIS A 108 13.66 -13.70 -11.43
CA HIS A 108 14.77 -14.57 -11.80
C HIS A 108 15.35 -14.26 -13.18
N SER A 109 14.51 -13.82 -14.14
CA SER A 109 14.94 -13.48 -15.50
C SER A 109 15.72 -12.16 -15.62
N ALA A 110 15.87 -11.39 -14.54
CA ALA A 110 16.72 -10.19 -14.57
C ALA A 110 18.19 -10.60 -14.65
N TRP A 111 18.86 -10.27 -15.75
CA TRP A 111 20.27 -10.59 -15.97
C TRP A 111 21.19 -9.76 -15.08
N ILE A 112 20.85 -8.48 -14.88
CA ILE A 112 21.57 -7.58 -13.99
C ILE A 112 20.71 -7.31 -12.77
N LYS A 113 21.17 -7.75 -11.60
CA LYS A 113 20.52 -7.54 -10.30
C LYS A 113 20.80 -6.15 -9.74
N PRO A 114 19.92 -5.60 -8.88
CA PRO A 114 20.21 -4.34 -8.21
C PRO A 114 21.44 -4.45 -7.30
N ALA A 115 22.08 -3.31 -7.02
CA ALA A 115 23.30 -3.25 -6.22
C ALA A 115 23.09 -3.56 -4.72
N ALA A 116 21.85 -3.53 -4.24
CA ALA A 116 21.47 -3.83 -2.87
C ALA A 116 20.17 -4.63 -2.83
N ARG A 117 19.81 -5.14 -1.64
CA ARG A 117 18.53 -5.82 -1.46
C ARG A 117 17.36 -4.83 -1.63
N PRO A 118 16.23 -5.22 -2.22
CA PRO A 118 15.10 -4.32 -2.41
C PRO A 118 14.67 -3.54 -1.16
N THR A 119 14.62 -4.17 0.02
CA THR A 119 14.26 -3.50 1.28
C THR A 119 15.26 -2.43 1.74
N GLU A 120 16.50 -2.51 1.26
CA GLU A 120 17.58 -1.56 1.57
C GLU A 120 17.66 -0.41 0.56
N MET A 121 16.96 -0.50 -0.57
CA MET A 121 16.97 0.51 -1.61
C MET A 121 15.92 1.59 -1.37
N THR A 122 16.19 2.82 -1.82
CA THR A 122 15.16 3.83 -2.02
C THR A 122 14.41 3.58 -3.33
N ILE A 123 13.22 4.17 -3.46
CA ILE A 123 12.47 4.14 -4.73
C ILE A 123 13.32 4.73 -5.87
N ALA A 124 14.05 5.82 -5.62
CA ALA A 124 14.98 6.41 -6.58
C ALA A 124 16.04 5.40 -7.06
N GLN A 125 16.68 4.69 -6.13
CA GLN A 125 17.69 3.67 -6.46
C GLN A 125 17.11 2.50 -7.28
N ILE A 126 15.83 2.15 -7.06
CA ILE A 126 15.15 1.15 -7.87
C ILE A 126 14.92 1.67 -9.29
N TYR A 127 14.53 2.94 -9.46
CA TYR A 127 14.42 3.56 -10.78
C TYR A 127 15.76 3.66 -11.49
N ASP A 128 16.83 4.04 -10.79
CA ASP A 128 18.18 4.08 -11.36
C ASP A 128 18.61 2.69 -11.85
N TRP A 129 18.33 1.62 -11.09
CA TRP A 129 18.58 0.24 -11.53
C TRP A 129 17.78 -0.11 -12.79
N ILE A 130 16.50 0.24 -12.85
CA ILE A 130 15.63 -0.01 -14.00
C ILE A 130 16.19 0.70 -15.25
N ASP A 131 16.52 1.99 -15.13
CA ASP A 131 16.98 2.83 -16.23
C ASP A 131 18.37 2.41 -16.73
N ALA A 132 19.25 1.98 -15.81
CA ALA A 132 20.59 1.49 -16.14
C ALA A 132 20.58 0.10 -16.80
N THR A 133 19.47 -0.64 -16.74
CA THR A 133 19.36 -2.01 -17.25
C THR A 133 18.17 -2.17 -18.20
N PRO A 134 18.17 -1.49 -19.36
CA PRO A 134 17.06 -1.57 -20.30
C PRO A 134 16.90 -2.98 -20.90
N ASN A 135 15.69 -3.30 -21.36
CA ASN A 135 15.33 -4.55 -22.07
C ASN A 135 15.35 -5.84 -21.24
N GLN A 136 15.36 -5.76 -19.90
CA GLN A 136 15.14 -6.92 -19.02
C GLN A 136 13.82 -6.79 -18.25
N ASN A 137 13.40 -7.87 -17.56
CA ASN A 137 12.30 -7.80 -16.60
C ASN A 137 12.78 -7.24 -15.26
N HIS A 138 11.98 -6.38 -14.64
CA HIS A 138 12.31 -5.73 -13.35
C HIS A 138 11.20 -5.88 -12.30
N ALA A 139 10.44 -6.97 -12.36
CA ALA A 139 9.54 -7.29 -11.25
C ALA A 139 10.36 -7.45 -9.95
N ILE A 140 9.94 -6.74 -8.90
CA ILE A 140 10.71 -6.57 -7.67
C ILE A 140 9.81 -6.62 -6.42
N GLY A 141 10.38 -7.14 -5.33
CA GLY A 141 9.75 -7.24 -4.03
C GLY A 141 8.79 -8.42 -3.87
N ARG A 142 8.17 -8.48 -2.69
CA ARG A 142 7.24 -9.54 -2.26
C ARG A 142 6.05 -9.74 -3.20
N TYR A 143 5.69 -8.66 -3.90
CA TYR A 143 4.53 -8.61 -4.78
C TYR A 143 4.88 -8.54 -6.27
N GLN A 144 6.18 -8.73 -6.61
CA GLN A 144 6.70 -8.72 -7.99
C GLN A 144 6.19 -7.52 -8.82
N ILE A 145 6.21 -6.32 -8.23
CA ILE A 145 5.66 -5.11 -8.87
C ILE A 145 6.55 -4.73 -10.06
N ILE A 146 5.94 -4.62 -11.26
CA ILE A 146 6.64 -4.22 -12.48
C ILE A 146 6.83 -2.68 -12.57
N PRO A 147 7.83 -2.18 -13.34
CA PRO A 147 8.18 -0.75 -13.38
C PRO A 147 7.02 0.21 -13.65
N ALA A 148 6.20 -0.10 -14.66
CA ALA A 148 5.07 0.76 -15.03
C ALA A 148 4.04 0.88 -13.89
N THR A 149 3.81 -0.21 -13.16
CA THR A 149 2.94 -0.22 -11.99
C THR A 149 3.58 0.50 -10.82
N LEU A 150 4.87 0.25 -10.51
CA LEU A 150 5.57 0.95 -9.44
C LEU A 150 5.55 2.48 -9.65
N LYS A 151 5.86 2.95 -10.86
CA LYS A 151 5.81 4.39 -11.21
C LYS A 151 4.41 4.99 -11.07
N ARG A 152 3.36 4.23 -11.39
CA ARG A 152 1.97 4.67 -11.21
C ARG A 152 1.61 4.77 -9.73
N LEU A 153 1.94 3.74 -8.94
CA LEU A 153 1.59 3.70 -7.52
C LEU A 153 2.34 4.77 -6.71
N VAL A 154 3.65 4.94 -6.94
CA VAL A 154 4.45 5.99 -6.27
C VAL A 154 3.91 7.38 -6.56
N ARG A 155 3.56 7.67 -7.83
CA ARG A 155 2.90 8.93 -8.19
C ARG A 155 1.57 9.12 -7.48
N LYS A 156 0.75 8.07 -7.42
CA LYS A 156 -0.59 8.12 -6.82
C LYS A 156 -0.54 8.24 -5.29
N SER A 157 0.46 7.66 -4.64
CA SER A 157 0.63 7.72 -3.19
C SER A 157 1.34 8.98 -2.70
N GLY A 158 2.05 9.69 -3.57
CA GLY A 158 2.86 10.84 -3.19
C GLY A 158 4.11 10.46 -2.38
N LEU A 159 4.51 9.19 -2.36
CA LEU A 159 5.74 8.75 -1.69
C LEU A 159 6.94 9.48 -2.29
N PRO A 160 7.80 10.12 -1.47
CA PRO A 160 9.01 10.73 -1.99
C PRO A 160 9.96 9.65 -2.51
N LEU A 161 10.72 9.95 -3.55
CA LEU A 161 11.66 9.00 -4.17
C LEU A 161 12.79 8.57 -3.21
N SER A 162 13.03 9.35 -2.15
CA SER A 162 13.96 9.00 -1.07
C SER A 162 13.41 7.94 -0.10
N SER A 163 12.12 7.59 -0.17
CA SER A 163 11.53 6.55 0.68
C SER A 163 12.19 5.21 0.42
N LYS A 164 12.47 4.47 1.50
CA LYS A 164 12.91 3.07 1.39
C LYS A 164 11.79 2.20 0.84
N TYR A 165 12.14 1.25 -0.02
CA TYR A 165 11.24 0.20 -0.50
C TYR A 165 11.15 -0.95 0.52
N SER A 166 10.97 -0.57 1.79
CA SER A 166 10.87 -1.46 2.95
C SER A 166 9.63 -2.36 2.87
N GLU A 167 9.51 -3.30 3.81
CA GLU A 167 8.35 -4.18 3.91
C GLU A 167 7.04 -3.40 4.00
N ILE A 168 7.02 -2.34 4.82
CA ILE A 168 5.86 -1.45 5.00
C ILE A 168 5.51 -0.73 3.69
N THR A 169 6.51 -0.21 2.98
CA THR A 169 6.27 0.45 1.69
C THR A 169 5.69 -0.55 0.68
N GLN A 170 6.24 -1.75 0.60
CA GLN A 170 5.75 -2.78 -0.31
C GLN A 170 4.32 -3.22 0.03
N ASP A 171 4.01 -3.42 1.32
CA ASP A 171 2.68 -3.78 1.79
C ASP A 171 1.66 -2.68 1.48
N PHE A 172 2.02 -1.41 1.69
CA PHE A 172 1.19 -0.26 1.38
C PHE A 172 0.88 -0.16 -0.13
N LEU A 173 1.90 -0.38 -0.98
CA LEU A 173 1.68 -0.41 -2.43
C LEU A 173 0.81 -1.60 -2.86
N ALA A 174 0.91 -2.74 -2.16
CA ALA A 174 0.03 -3.89 -2.39
C ALA A 174 -1.41 -3.60 -1.95
N ASP A 175 -1.63 -2.88 -0.85
CA ASP A 175 -2.97 -2.44 -0.45
C ASP A 175 -3.63 -1.56 -1.51
N MET A 176 -2.88 -0.64 -2.11
CA MET A 176 -3.40 0.15 -3.23
C MET A 176 -3.84 -0.72 -4.41
N LEU A 177 -3.10 -1.80 -4.72
CA LEU A 177 -3.47 -2.75 -5.77
C LEU A 177 -4.70 -3.60 -5.39
N LEU A 178 -4.81 -4.01 -4.13
CA LEU A 178 -6.00 -4.70 -3.62
C LEU A 178 -7.23 -3.80 -3.76
N GLU A 179 -7.11 -2.52 -3.42
CA GLU A 179 -8.17 -1.53 -3.60
C GLU A 179 -8.55 -1.35 -5.08
N GLU A 180 -7.57 -1.31 -6.00
CA GLU A 180 -7.82 -1.29 -7.44
C GLU A 180 -8.53 -2.57 -7.94
N ALA A 181 -8.27 -3.72 -7.32
CA ALA A 181 -9.02 -4.96 -7.55
C ALA A 181 -10.43 -4.98 -6.94
N GLY A 182 -10.81 -3.96 -6.15
CA GLY A 182 -12.13 -3.85 -5.55
C GLY A 182 -12.24 -4.50 -4.17
N TYR A 183 -11.16 -4.54 -3.40
CA TYR A 183 -11.13 -5.16 -2.07
C TYR A 183 -12.25 -4.68 -1.14
N ARG A 184 -12.49 -3.37 -1.01
CA ARG A 184 -13.62 -2.86 -0.21
C ARG A 184 -14.98 -3.33 -0.71
N ARG A 185 -15.18 -3.40 -2.04
CA ARG A 185 -16.43 -3.91 -2.62
C ARG A 185 -16.63 -5.39 -2.36
N PHE A 186 -15.53 -6.15 -2.33
CA PHE A 186 -15.56 -7.55 -1.94
C PHE A 186 -15.95 -7.71 -0.46
N LEU A 187 -15.31 -6.94 0.43
CA LEU A 187 -15.64 -6.95 1.87
C LEU A 187 -17.08 -6.50 2.15
N SER A 188 -17.64 -5.58 1.36
CA SER A 188 -19.04 -5.14 1.48
C SER A 188 -20.06 -6.08 0.83
N GLY A 189 -19.61 -7.14 0.15
CA GLY A 189 -20.48 -8.07 -0.59
C GLY A 189 -20.99 -7.53 -1.94
N SER A 190 -20.59 -6.32 -2.34
CA SER A 190 -20.96 -5.69 -3.63
C SER A 190 -20.09 -6.15 -4.81
N LEU A 191 -19.17 -7.09 -4.56
CA LEU A 191 -18.35 -7.79 -5.54
C LEU A 191 -18.22 -9.24 -5.06
N SER A 192 -18.59 -10.21 -5.89
CA SER A 192 -18.50 -11.61 -5.48
C SER A 192 -17.04 -12.06 -5.30
N GLN A 193 -16.81 -13.09 -4.48
CA GLN A 193 -15.48 -13.70 -4.32
C GLN A 193 -14.88 -14.10 -5.67
N GLY A 194 -15.66 -14.74 -6.53
CA GLY A 194 -15.19 -15.19 -7.85
C GLY A 194 -14.77 -14.04 -8.77
N GLU A 195 -15.48 -12.92 -8.74
CA GLU A 195 -15.11 -11.71 -9.48
C GLU A 195 -13.87 -11.02 -8.90
N PHE A 196 -13.79 -10.92 -7.57
CA PHE A 196 -12.62 -10.35 -6.89
C PHE A 196 -11.36 -11.16 -7.23
N MET A 197 -11.41 -12.49 -7.13
CA MET A 197 -10.33 -13.39 -7.54
C MET A 197 -9.90 -13.19 -9.00
N ASN A 198 -10.85 -12.98 -9.91
CA ASN A 198 -10.54 -12.70 -11.32
C ASN A 198 -9.84 -11.35 -11.49
N LYS A 199 -10.20 -10.33 -10.69
CA LYS A 199 -9.51 -9.04 -10.69
C LYS A 199 -8.11 -9.15 -10.09
N LEU A 200 -7.92 -9.92 -9.02
CA LEU A 200 -6.60 -10.22 -8.47
C LEU A 200 -5.69 -10.92 -9.50
N ALA A 201 -6.22 -11.89 -10.25
CA ALA A 201 -5.47 -12.59 -11.30
C ALA A 201 -5.06 -11.71 -12.50
N ARG A 202 -5.64 -10.51 -12.64
CA ARG A 202 -5.19 -9.51 -13.61
C ARG A 202 -4.04 -8.65 -13.09
N ILE A 203 -3.78 -8.65 -11.79
CA ILE A 203 -2.67 -7.91 -11.18
C ILE A 203 -1.46 -8.83 -10.98
N TRP A 204 -1.70 -10.04 -10.47
CA TRP A 204 -0.68 -11.01 -10.08
C TRP A 204 -0.74 -12.24 -10.98
N ALA A 205 0.33 -12.48 -11.74
CA ALA A 205 0.35 -13.47 -12.81
C ALA A 205 0.35 -14.91 -12.30
N GLY A 206 0.81 -15.15 -11.08
CA GLY A 206 0.80 -16.46 -10.42
C GLY A 206 -0.59 -16.92 -10.00
N LEU A 207 -1.58 -16.01 -9.93
CA LEU A 207 -2.96 -16.36 -9.60
C LEU A 207 -3.75 -16.88 -10.81
N PRO A 208 -4.60 -17.91 -10.64
CA PRO A 208 -5.44 -18.43 -11.70
C PRO A 208 -6.70 -17.58 -11.93
N SER A 209 -7.03 -17.35 -13.20
CA SER A 209 -8.33 -16.83 -13.65
C SER A 209 -9.42 -17.90 -13.60
N SER A 210 -10.62 -17.61 -14.10
CA SER A 210 -11.78 -18.53 -14.07
C SER A 210 -11.55 -19.83 -14.84
N ASN A 211 -10.74 -19.78 -15.90
CA ASN A 211 -10.36 -20.97 -16.67
C ASN A 211 -9.18 -21.76 -16.05
N GLY A 212 -8.70 -21.37 -14.86
CA GLY A 212 -7.60 -22.02 -14.17
C GLY A 212 -6.19 -21.63 -14.65
N ARG A 213 -6.07 -20.81 -15.69
CA ARG A 213 -4.79 -20.32 -16.23
C ARG A 213 -4.51 -18.91 -15.72
N SER A 214 -3.23 -18.51 -15.73
CA SER A 214 -2.84 -17.11 -15.53
C SER A 214 -3.56 -16.23 -16.57
N TYR A 215 -3.96 -15.03 -16.17
CA TYR A 215 -4.47 -14.04 -17.12
C TYR A 215 -3.42 -13.72 -18.20
N TYR A 216 -2.13 -13.79 -17.84
CA TYR A 216 -1.00 -13.51 -18.72
C TYR A 216 -0.42 -14.77 -19.38
N HIS A 217 -1.18 -15.86 -19.45
CA HIS A 217 -0.68 -17.11 -20.02
C HIS A 217 -0.15 -16.92 -21.45
N GLY A 218 1.07 -17.40 -21.72
CA GLY A 218 1.74 -17.26 -23.02
C GLY A 218 2.56 -15.98 -23.17
N ILE A 219 2.48 -15.05 -22.21
CA ILE A 219 3.31 -13.84 -22.16
C ILE A 219 4.47 -14.11 -21.20
N SER A 220 5.70 -13.96 -21.66
CA SER A 220 6.92 -14.03 -20.83
C SER A 220 7.01 -15.26 -19.90
N GLY A 221 6.45 -16.41 -20.33
CA GLY A 221 6.46 -17.65 -19.54
C GLY A 221 5.49 -17.67 -18.36
N ASN A 222 4.59 -16.69 -18.22
CA ASN A 222 3.64 -16.61 -17.10
C ASN A 222 2.68 -17.81 -17.05
N ARG A 223 2.50 -18.36 -15.85
CA ARG A 223 1.62 -19.50 -15.54
C ARG A 223 1.00 -19.32 -14.16
N ALA A 224 -0.19 -19.87 -13.98
CA ALA A 224 -0.77 -19.96 -12.65
C ALA A 224 0.04 -20.97 -11.82
N VAL A 225 0.44 -20.57 -10.61
CA VAL A 225 1.23 -21.38 -9.68
C VAL A 225 0.33 -22.24 -8.79
N MET A 226 -0.97 -21.92 -8.72
CA MET A 226 -1.97 -22.72 -8.03
C MET A 226 -3.23 -22.94 -8.88
N SER A 227 -4.02 -23.96 -8.52
CA SER A 227 -5.30 -24.24 -9.18
C SER A 227 -6.39 -23.27 -8.72
N ARG A 228 -7.39 -23.03 -9.59
CA ARG A 228 -8.55 -22.18 -9.26
C ARG A 228 -9.31 -22.70 -8.03
N LYS A 229 -9.46 -24.02 -7.90
CA LYS A 229 -10.10 -24.65 -6.74
C LYS A 229 -9.36 -24.35 -5.44
N ARG A 230 -8.02 -24.48 -5.44
CA ARG A 230 -7.21 -24.16 -4.25
C ARG A 230 -7.31 -22.68 -3.91
N PHE A 231 -7.25 -21.81 -4.92
CA PHE A 231 -7.38 -20.36 -4.71
C PHE A 231 -8.72 -20.03 -4.04
N ASP A 232 -9.82 -20.57 -4.54
CA ASP A 232 -11.16 -20.36 -3.97
C ASP A 232 -11.27 -20.84 -2.52
N GLN A 233 -10.80 -22.06 -2.24
CA GLN A 233 -10.80 -22.63 -0.89
C GLN A 233 -9.98 -21.79 0.09
N THR A 234 -8.81 -21.29 -0.34
CA THR A 234 -7.97 -20.43 0.51
C THR A 234 -8.63 -19.07 0.74
N MET A 235 -9.26 -18.46 -0.27
CA MET A 235 -10.02 -17.22 -0.10
C MET A 235 -11.16 -17.40 0.91
N THR A 236 -11.95 -18.47 0.75
CA THR A 236 -13.01 -18.80 1.71
C THR A 236 -12.44 -18.96 3.12
N ALA A 237 -11.32 -19.67 3.31
CA ALA A 237 -10.70 -19.84 4.61
C ALA A 237 -10.21 -18.50 5.22
N ILE A 238 -9.57 -17.63 4.42
CA ILE A 238 -9.08 -16.32 4.86
C ILE A 238 -10.24 -15.45 5.38
N PHE A 239 -11.37 -15.44 4.68
CA PHE A 239 -12.47 -14.49 4.94
C PHE A 239 -13.63 -15.07 5.76
N SER A 240 -13.68 -16.40 5.98
CA SER A 240 -14.69 -17.01 6.87
C SER A 240 -14.38 -16.79 8.36
N SER A 241 -13.11 -16.64 8.73
CA SER A 241 -12.68 -16.44 10.13
C SER A 241 -13.13 -15.10 10.72
N GLY A 242 -13.30 -14.07 9.88
CA GLY A 242 -13.85 -12.76 10.29
C GLY A 242 -15.37 -12.67 10.22
N ALA A 243 -16.06 -13.62 9.57
CA ALA A 243 -17.52 -13.67 9.55
C ALA A 243 -18.10 -14.20 10.88
N GLN A 244 -17.36 -15.08 11.57
CA GLN A 244 -17.77 -15.62 12.87
C GLN A 244 -17.69 -14.56 13.99
N SER A 245 -16.73 -13.63 13.96
CA SER A 245 -16.64 -12.55 14.95
C SER A 245 -17.84 -11.60 14.88
N LYS A 246 -18.33 -11.31 13.66
CA LYS A 246 -19.52 -10.48 13.44
C LYS A 246 -20.79 -11.12 13.99
N GLN A 247 -21.01 -12.42 13.75
CA GLN A 247 -22.16 -13.16 14.30
C GLN A 247 -22.13 -13.26 15.83
N VAL A 248 -20.97 -13.50 16.44
CA VAL A 248 -20.84 -13.54 17.90
C VAL A 248 -21.08 -12.16 18.52
N SER A 249 -20.62 -11.08 17.86
CA SER A 249 -20.86 -9.72 18.33
C SER A 249 -22.31 -9.25 18.19
N GLU A 250 -23.07 -9.78 17.22
CA GLU A 250 -24.53 -9.57 17.12
C GLU A 250 -25.31 -10.39 18.15
N LEU A 251 -24.84 -11.59 18.50
CA LEU A 251 -25.46 -12.45 19.53
C LEU A 251 -25.18 -12.00 20.99
N LEU A 252 -24.16 -11.16 21.21
CA LEU A 252 -23.79 -10.64 22.54
C LEU A 252 -24.32 -9.22 22.81
N ARG A 253 -25.12 -8.65 21.90
CA ARG A 253 -25.90 -7.42 22.15
C ARG A 253 -27.28 -7.80 22.68
N PHE A 254 -27.36 -8.06 23.98
CA PHE A 254 -28.60 -8.02 24.77
C PHE A 254 -28.47 -6.96 25.84
#